data_AF-A0A0S1AV62-F1
#
_entry.id   AF-A0A0S1AV62-F1
#
_cell.length_a   1.000
_cell.length_b   1.000
_cell.length_c   1.000
_cell.angle_alpha   90.00
_cell.angle_beta   90.00
_cell.angle_gamma   90.00
#
_symmetry.space_group_name_H-M   'P 1'
#
loop_
_entity.id
_entity.type
_entity.pdbx_description
1 polymer ?
#
loop_
_entity_poly.entity_id
_entity_poly.type
_entity_poly.pdbx_seq_one_letter_code
_entity_poly.pdbx_strand_id
1 'polypeptide(L)'
;MDRKLFEQCLRQELDRIQVTQRVDPFSREFVFGNNAEYTKIRNRVVISGSDGRITLLQAMLAICLNDVGRRKLFPSYFHLGCPKPIPRGRQTLIELAKLVRRESGRPDDPETRKKEFESITSALNVIIGTRFSDYEDKQNALRVIYLLDSMMPSSGFPEERRQRLLTFIKSPCKRFSFEARDAYPTKESEGNTYLLSDLKAYIAIEIDKDIKRKIDSIFGRLIDRVNKIRSRLDGAAQSSGQRAEAARAYQSIAQLLEAFDVSTPAATRGRPSRLDLDLYLHLNRVEFLHFAGAYAEALSVARPPSSILPIRAEIIESFSAVTRRIGNYHLITEYIFALEAFRGIAEQYSEIFLNLIEKSLGFRPSKLRYEKSVSLAHELLRRIFAFGTGVPLTDGATISFRDIVSALCATSQAINFPTSYRPHLFGDDSQTRSIITPLETPIKFDASARSDDISESYLQIWHHRKEWVQGALEGNGEVTELMFSLRSLILSKVIVCVRPNDIGVIEDNLRKLDAYLCNDPPIPAQVMRLM
;
A
#
# COMPACT_ATOMS: atom_id res chain seq x y z
N MET A 1 -20.17 11.94 -10.84
CA MET A 1 -19.69 13.06 -11.68
C MET A 1 -20.17 12.83 -13.10
N ASP A 2 -20.76 13.85 -13.75
CA ASP A 2 -21.15 13.77 -15.16
C ASP A 2 -19.90 13.58 -16.02
N ARG A 3 -19.90 12.53 -16.85
CA ARG A 3 -18.77 12.17 -17.71
C ARG A 3 -18.44 13.29 -18.71
N LYS A 4 -19.44 14.00 -19.23
CA LYS A 4 -19.22 15.11 -20.17
C LYS A 4 -18.55 16.30 -19.48
N LEU A 5 -19.00 16.61 -18.26
CA LEU A 5 -18.41 17.67 -17.45
C LEU A 5 -16.94 17.34 -17.11
N PHE A 6 -16.66 16.09 -16.71
CA PHE A 6 -15.28 15.66 -16.44
C PHE A 6 -14.38 15.78 -17.68
N GLU A 7 -14.87 15.34 -18.85
CA GLU A 7 -14.11 15.48 -20.10
C GLU A 7 -13.84 16.95 -20.44
N GLN A 8 -14.80 17.85 -20.23
CA GLN A 8 -14.61 19.28 -20.45
C GLN A 8 -13.56 19.88 -19.51
N CYS A 9 -13.64 19.58 -18.21
CA CYS A 9 -12.63 20.02 -17.24
C CYS A 9 -11.23 19.49 -17.59
N LEU A 10 -11.15 18.22 -18.02
CA LEU A 10 -9.90 17.62 -18.43
C LEU A 10 -9.31 18.31 -19.67
N ARG A 11 -10.14 18.65 -20.67
CA ARG A 11 -9.70 19.40 -21.86
C ARG A 11 -9.16 20.79 -21.50
N GLN A 12 -9.85 21.53 -20.64
CA GLN A 12 -9.37 22.83 -20.16
C GLN A 12 -8.01 22.75 -19.47
N GLU A 13 -7.79 21.70 -18.68
CA GLU A 13 -6.50 21.48 -18.03
C GLU A 13 -5.40 21.12 -19.03
N LEU A 14 -5.71 20.37 -20.09
CA LEU A 14 -4.76 20.08 -21.17
C LEU A 14 -4.39 21.33 -21.96
N ASP A 15 -5.37 22.20 -22.26
CA ASP A 15 -5.12 23.49 -22.90
C ASP A 15 -4.22 24.38 -22.02
N ARG A 16 -4.46 24.38 -20.71
CA ARG A 16 -3.61 25.09 -19.74
C ARG A 16 -2.18 24.56 -19.74
N ILE A 17 -1.99 23.24 -19.76
CA ILE A 17 -0.66 22.62 -19.85
C ILE A 17 0.01 23.04 -21.16
N GLN A 18 -0.70 23.01 -22.28
CA GLN A 18 -0.15 23.41 -23.57
C GLN A 18 0.38 24.85 -23.57
N VAL A 19 -0.38 25.78 -22.96
CA VAL A 19 0.04 27.19 -22.86
C VAL A 19 1.20 27.37 -21.88
N THR A 20 1.12 26.77 -20.69
CA THR A 20 2.09 26.99 -19.61
C THR A 20 3.41 26.29 -19.84
N GLN A 21 3.36 25.04 -20.33
CA GLN A 21 4.52 24.16 -20.55
C GLN A 21 5.04 24.22 -22.00
N ARG A 22 4.32 24.93 -22.89
CA ARG A 22 4.66 25.09 -24.32
C ARG A 22 4.88 23.76 -25.05
N VAL A 23 4.16 22.72 -24.64
CA VAL A 23 4.24 21.37 -25.20
C VAL A 23 2.84 20.87 -25.50
N ASP A 24 2.64 20.24 -26.65
CA ASP A 24 1.38 19.54 -26.94
C ASP A 24 1.27 18.34 -25.98
N PRO A 25 0.22 18.26 -25.13
CA PRO A 25 0.03 17.14 -24.21
C PRO A 25 -0.09 15.78 -24.92
N PHE A 26 -0.47 15.76 -26.21
CA PHE A 26 -0.54 14.54 -27.02
C PHE A 26 0.73 14.31 -27.87
N SER A 27 1.79 15.07 -27.65
CA SER A 27 3.10 14.82 -28.27
C SER A 27 3.77 13.60 -27.64
N ARG A 28 4.63 12.93 -28.42
CA ARG A 28 5.48 11.84 -27.90
C ARG A 28 6.47 12.33 -26.84
N GLU A 29 6.87 13.59 -26.89
CA GLU A 29 7.74 14.21 -25.90
C GLU A 29 7.06 14.31 -24.53
N PHE A 30 5.82 14.77 -24.47
CA PHE A 30 5.08 14.85 -23.21
C PHE A 30 4.70 13.46 -22.69
N VAL A 31 4.18 12.60 -23.58
CA VAL A 31 3.68 11.27 -23.20
C VAL A 31 4.85 10.35 -22.85
N PHE A 32 5.78 10.09 -23.77
CA PHE A 32 6.84 9.09 -23.59
C PHE A 32 8.20 9.67 -23.18
N GLY A 33 8.33 11.00 -23.12
CA GLY A 33 9.61 11.63 -22.80
C GLY A 33 10.02 11.47 -21.34
N ASN A 34 11.32 11.69 -21.09
CA ASN A 34 11.97 11.55 -19.80
C ASN A 34 12.11 12.88 -19.05
N ASN A 35 11.42 13.94 -19.48
CA ASN A 35 11.43 15.22 -18.79
C ASN A 35 10.76 15.08 -17.41
N ALA A 36 11.50 15.38 -16.35
CA ALA A 36 11.04 15.19 -14.97
C ALA A 36 9.79 16.01 -14.62
N GLU A 37 9.65 17.22 -15.19
CA GLU A 37 8.47 18.06 -15.00
C GLU A 37 7.24 17.46 -15.69
N TYR A 38 7.39 17.00 -16.94
CA TYR A 38 6.28 16.36 -17.68
C TYR A 38 5.85 15.05 -17.01
N THR A 39 6.80 14.25 -16.52
CA THR A 39 6.50 13.04 -15.75
C THR A 39 5.68 13.35 -14.50
N LYS A 40 6.04 14.40 -13.75
CA LYS A 40 5.27 14.86 -12.58
C LYS A 40 3.86 15.31 -12.95
N ILE A 41 3.72 16.12 -14.00
CA ILE A 41 2.43 16.64 -14.45
C ILE A 41 1.50 15.49 -14.88
N ARG A 42 1.99 14.58 -15.73
CA ARG A 42 1.17 13.49 -16.27
C ARG A 42 0.80 12.43 -15.24
N ASN A 43 1.59 12.28 -14.17
CA ASN A 43 1.28 11.41 -13.04
C ASN A 43 0.44 12.08 -11.94
N ARG A 44 0.09 13.35 -12.08
CA ARG A 44 -0.81 14.02 -11.13
C ARG A 44 -2.18 13.33 -11.14
N VAL A 45 -2.70 13.06 -9.95
CA VAL A 45 -4.03 12.45 -9.76
C VAL A 45 -5.10 13.47 -10.13
N VAL A 46 -6.02 13.10 -11.02
CA VAL A 46 -7.15 13.93 -11.45
C VAL A 46 -8.50 13.41 -10.97
N ILE A 47 -8.58 12.12 -10.63
CA ILE A 47 -9.72 11.52 -9.93
C ILE A 47 -9.18 10.63 -8.82
N SER A 48 -9.74 10.78 -7.62
CA SER A 48 -9.61 9.82 -6.52
C SER A 48 -11.01 9.31 -6.19
N GLY A 49 -11.21 7.99 -6.26
CA GLY A 49 -12.49 7.37 -5.93
C GLY A 49 -12.34 5.95 -5.38
N SER A 50 -13.47 5.28 -5.14
CA SER A 50 -13.49 3.91 -4.63
C SER A 50 -12.84 2.90 -5.58
N ASP A 51 -12.80 3.20 -6.88
CA ASP A 51 -12.17 2.38 -7.91
C ASP A 51 -10.67 2.69 -8.08
N GLY A 52 -10.07 3.39 -7.10
CA GLY A 52 -8.68 3.81 -7.14
C GLY A 52 -8.48 5.23 -7.68
N ARG A 53 -7.23 5.51 -8.05
CA ARG A 53 -6.79 6.82 -8.53
C ARG A 53 -6.58 6.77 -10.03
N ILE A 54 -6.94 7.86 -10.71
CA ILE A 54 -6.71 8.04 -12.13
C ILE A 54 -5.75 9.20 -12.29
N THR A 55 -4.60 8.93 -12.90
CA THR A 55 -3.62 9.96 -13.26
C THR A 55 -4.05 10.72 -14.51
N LEU A 56 -3.48 11.91 -14.70
CA LEU A 56 -3.71 12.73 -15.87
C LEU A 56 -3.42 11.94 -17.16
N LEU A 57 -2.30 11.23 -17.24
CA LEU A 57 -1.95 10.39 -18.39
C LEU A 57 -3.01 9.33 -18.67
N GLN A 58 -3.45 8.60 -17.64
CA GLN A 58 -4.48 7.58 -17.78
C GLN A 58 -5.79 8.18 -18.32
N ALA A 59 -6.19 9.35 -17.81
CA ALA A 59 -7.38 10.04 -18.26
C ALA A 59 -7.23 10.54 -19.71
N MET A 60 -6.08 11.10 -20.06
CA MET A 60 -5.75 11.55 -21.42
C MET A 60 -5.89 10.42 -22.44
N LEU A 61 -5.26 9.27 -22.17
CA LEU A 61 -5.25 8.13 -23.09
C LEU A 61 -6.62 7.44 -23.19
N ALA A 62 -7.39 7.39 -22.10
CA ALA A 62 -8.67 6.65 -22.07
C ALA A 62 -9.89 7.49 -22.50
N ILE A 63 -9.83 8.81 -22.33
CA ILE A 63 -10.99 9.70 -22.49
C ILE A 63 -10.78 10.72 -23.61
N CYS A 64 -9.64 11.41 -23.64
CA CYS A 64 -9.44 12.54 -24.56
C CYS A 64 -8.79 12.16 -25.90
N LEU A 65 -8.10 11.02 -25.97
CA LEU A 65 -7.39 10.58 -27.16
C LEU A 65 -8.35 10.13 -28.27
N ASN A 66 -8.50 10.96 -29.29
CA ASN A 66 -9.25 10.62 -30.51
C ASN A 66 -8.38 9.83 -31.52
N ASP A 67 -8.99 9.33 -32.59
CA ASP A 67 -8.28 8.50 -33.58
C ASP A 67 -7.19 9.24 -34.36
N VAL A 68 -7.31 10.57 -34.53
CA VAL A 68 -6.27 11.39 -35.17
C VAL A 68 -5.04 11.48 -34.27
N GLY A 69 -5.25 11.83 -32.99
CA GLY A 69 -4.21 11.86 -31.97
C GLY A 69 -3.57 10.50 -31.76
N ARG A 70 -4.38 9.43 -31.74
CA ARG A 70 -3.91 8.05 -31.64
C ARG A 70 -2.96 7.67 -32.77
N ARG A 71 -3.27 8.03 -34.03
CA ARG A 71 -2.37 7.77 -35.18
C ARG A 71 -1.05 8.57 -35.09
N LYS A 72 -1.09 9.78 -34.56
CA LYS A 72 0.11 10.61 -34.34
C LYS A 72 0.99 10.04 -33.21
N LEU A 73 0.36 9.65 -32.11
CA LEU A 73 1.05 9.15 -30.93
C LEU A 73 1.62 7.74 -31.12
N PHE A 74 0.90 6.88 -31.85
CA PHE A 74 1.23 5.47 -32.11
C PHE A 74 1.38 5.16 -33.61
N PRO A 75 2.44 5.66 -34.27
CA PRO A 75 2.57 5.60 -35.73
C PRO A 75 2.88 4.19 -36.27
N SER A 76 3.71 3.43 -35.57
CA SER A 76 4.05 2.03 -35.91
C SER A 76 2.97 1.03 -35.47
N TYR A 77 2.74 -0.01 -36.26
CA TYR A 77 1.83 -1.13 -35.93
C TYR A 77 2.29 -1.97 -34.73
N PHE A 78 3.55 -1.84 -34.32
CA PHE A 78 4.09 -2.42 -33.10
C PHE A 78 3.84 -1.56 -31.84
N HIS A 79 3.28 -0.36 -31.97
CA HIS A 79 2.85 0.39 -30.80
C HIS A 79 1.53 -0.14 -30.23
N LEU A 80 1.46 -0.30 -28.92
CA LEU A 80 0.20 -0.52 -28.21
C LEU A 80 -0.67 0.74 -28.30
N GLY A 81 -1.89 0.60 -28.82
CA GLY A 81 -2.79 1.69 -29.18
C GLY A 81 -2.84 1.99 -30.68
N CYS A 82 -2.03 1.32 -31.52
CA CYS A 82 -2.09 1.52 -32.96
C CYS A 82 -3.32 0.84 -33.58
N PRO A 83 -4.16 1.56 -34.35
CA PRO A 83 -5.34 0.95 -34.99
C PRO A 83 -4.99 0.01 -36.16
N LYS A 84 -3.75 0.03 -36.66
CA LYS A 84 -3.33 -0.78 -37.81
C LYS A 84 -2.87 -2.17 -37.35
N PRO A 85 -3.45 -3.28 -37.85
CA PRO A 85 -3.01 -4.62 -37.47
C PRO A 85 -1.60 -4.92 -37.98
N ILE A 86 -0.86 -5.77 -37.24
CA ILE A 86 0.43 -6.28 -37.70
C ILE A 86 0.18 -7.33 -38.80
N PRO A 87 0.77 -7.20 -40.00
CA PRO A 87 0.65 -8.22 -41.04
C PRO A 87 1.06 -9.60 -40.52
N ARG A 88 0.29 -10.66 -40.80
CA ARG A 88 0.50 -12.00 -40.21
C ARG A 88 1.94 -12.51 -40.34
N GLY A 89 2.56 -12.37 -41.51
CA GLY A 89 3.95 -12.78 -41.75
C GLY A 89 5.02 -11.94 -41.02
N ARG A 90 4.61 -10.85 -40.35
CA ARG A 90 5.49 -9.96 -39.57
C ARG A 90 5.26 -10.04 -38.06
N GLN A 91 4.42 -10.94 -37.60
CA GLN A 91 4.15 -11.14 -36.17
C GLN A 91 5.26 -11.99 -35.53
N THR A 92 6.51 -11.50 -35.58
CA THR A 92 7.68 -12.19 -35.03
C THR A 92 8.57 -11.23 -34.24
N LEU A 93 9.32 -11.77 -33.28
CA LEU A 93 10.32 -11.00 -32.52
C LEU A 93 11.46 -10.46 -33.41
N ILE A 94 11.76 -11.15 -34.51
CA ILE A 94 12.78 -10.72 -35.48
C ILE A 94 12.34 -9.46 -36.22
N GLU A 95 11.07 -9.37 -36.63
CA GLU A 95 10.55 -8.16 -37.29
C GLU A 95 10.45 -6.98 -36.32
N LEU A 96 10.14 -7.25 -35.06
CA LEU A 96 10.21 -6.26 -33.99
C LEU A 96 11.65 -5.74 -33.81
N ALA A 97 12.65 -6.63 -33.80
CA ALA A 97 14.07 -6.27 -33.73
C ALA A 97 14.52 -5.39 -34.89
N LYS A 98 14.09 -5.72 -36.12
CA LYS A 98 14.35 -4.88 -37.30
C LYS A 98 13.72 -3.50 -37.21
N LEU A 99 12.55 -3.35 -36.57
CA LEU A 99 11.96 -2.03 -36.32
C LEU A 99 12.80 -1.23 -35.33
N VAL A 100 13.04 -1.77 -34.13
CA VAL A 100 13.72 -1.04 -33.05
C VAL A 100 15.14 -0.64 -33.46
N ARG A 101 15.84 -1.47 -34.24
CA ARG A 101 17.12 -1.12 -34.83
C ARG A 101 17.04 0.12 -35.74
N ARG A 102 16.04 0.17 -36.62
CA ARG A 102 15.82 1.32 -37.51
C ARG A 102 15.52 2.60 -36.73
N GLU A 103 14.78 2.50 -35.63
CA GLU A 103 14.43 3.64 -34.78
C GLU A 103 15.60 4.12 -33.92
N SER A 104 16.44 3.20 -33.43
CA SER A 104 17.59 3.51 -32.57
C SER A 104 18.85 3.94 -33.32
N GLY A 105 18.92 3.67 -34.63
CA GLY A 105 20.10 3.97 -35.46
C GLY A 105 21.35 3.16 -35.11
N ARG A 106 21.22 2.10 -34.30
CA ARG A 106 22.35 1.27 -33.85
C ARG A 106 22.76 0.21 -34.89
N PRO A 107 24.06 -0.09 -35.03
CA PRO A 107 24.54 -1.09 -35.98
C PRO A 107 24.28 -2.54 -35.54
N ASP A 108 23.78 -2.78 -34.32
CA ASP A 108 23.61 -4.09 -33.69
C ASP A 108 22.86 -5.13 -34.58
N ASP A 109 23.29 -6.40 -34.50
CA ASP A 109 22.70 -7.51 -35.25
C ASP A 109 21.26 -7.83 -34.77
N PRO A 110 20.28 -8.08 -35.67
CA PRO A 110 18.92 -8.40 -35.28
C PRO A 110 18.77 -9.61 -34.36
N GLU A 111 19.66 -10.60 -34.42
CA GLU A 111 19.61 -11.75 -33.50
C GLU A 111 20.01 -11.37 -32.08
N THR A 112 20.93 -10.43 -31.89
CA THR A 112 21.27 -9.89 -30.56
C THR A 112 20.05 -9.22 -29.93
N ARG A 113 19.34 -8.37 -30.68
CA ARG A 113 18.13 -7.68 -30.19
C ARG A 113 16.97 -8.64 -29.96
N LYS A 114 16.85 -9.69 -30.77
CA LYS A 114 15.89 -10.78 -30.57
C LYS A 114 16.13 -11.49 -29.24
N LYS A 115 17.39 -11.80 -28.89
CA LYS A 115 17.73 -12.39 -27.58
C LYS A 115 17.32 -11.50 -26.40
N GLU A 116 17.43 -10.18 -26.55
CA GLU A 116 16.93 -9.24 -25.52
C GLU A 116 15.40 -9.31 -25.38
N PHE A 117 14.64 -9.42 -26.49
CA PHE A 117 13.21 -9.67 -26.41
C PHE A 117 12.86 -11.04 -25.83
N GLU A 118 13.64 -12.08 -26.15
CA GLU A 118 13.49 -13.40 -25.54
C GLU A 118 13.68 -13.34 -24.01
N SER A 119 14.63 -12.53 -23.54
CA SER A 119 14.81 -12.23 -22.11
C SER A 119 13.58 -11.54 -21.51
N ILE A 120 13.02 -10.52 -22.17
CA ILE A 120 11.77 -9.86 -21.73
C ILE A 120 10.62 -10.88 -21.67
N THR A 121 10.44 -11.72 -22.70
CA THR A 121 9.39 -12.74 -22.70
C THR A 121 9.58 -13.79 -21.61
N SER A 122 10.83 -14.15 -21.30
CA SER A 122 11.16 -15.08 -20.23
C SER A 122 10.85 -14.49 -18.86
N ALA A 123 11.18 -13.22 -18.64
CA ALA A 123 10.82 -12.49 -17.44
C ALA A 123 9.30 -12.37 -17.28
N LEU A 124 8.58 -12.04 -18.36
CA LEU A 124 7.12 -11.97 -18.35
C LEU A 124 6.48 -13.33 -18.03
N ASN A 125 7.02 -14.43 -18.56
CA ASN A 125 6.56 -15.77 -18.22
C ASN A 125 6.69 -16.04 -16.71
N VAL A 126 7.77 -15.58 -16.07
CA VAL A 126 7.92 -15.68 -14.60
C VAL A 126 6.91 -14.80 -13.85
N ILE A 127 6.54 -13.64 -14.41
CA ILE A 127 5.65 -12.65 -13.80
C ILE A 127 4.17 -13.07 -13.89
N ILE A 128 3.72 -13.51 -15.07
CA ILE A 128 2.29 -13.79 -15.34
C ILE A 128 1.98 -15.28 -15.46
N GLY A 129 3.00 -16.15 -15.62
CA GLY A 129 2.83 -17.61 -15.68
C GLY A 129 2.46 -18.17 -17.06
N THR A 130 2.43 -17.33 -18.10
CA THR A 130 2.06 -17.72 -19.47
C THR A 130 3.21 -17.44 -20.43
N ARG A 131 3.58 -18.42 -21.27
CA ARG A 131 4.65 -18.24 -22.25
C ARG A 131 4.17 -17.37 -23.41
N PHE A 132 5.09 -16.63 -24.02
CA PHE A 132 4.80 -15.85 -25.24
C PHE A 132 4.18 -16.72 -26.37
N SER A 133 4.60 -17.98 -26.48
CA SER A 133 4.07 -18.96 -27.44
C SER A 133 2.59 -19.29 -27.22
N ASP A 134 2.07 -19.08 -26.02
CA ASP A 134 0.75 -19.58 -25.62
C ASP A 134 -0.34 -18.50 -25.78
N TYR A 135 0.04 -17.24 -25.97
CA TYR A 135 -0.89 -16.15 -26.28
C TYR A 135 -1.49 -16.32 -27.69
N GLU A 136 -2.82 -16.33 -27.78
CA GLU A 136 -3.54 -16.37 -29.07
C GLU A 136 -3.36 -15.05 -29.85
N ASP A 137 -3.38 -13.91 -29.15
CA ASP A 137 -3.19 -12.59 -29.73
C ASP A 137 -1.70 -12.21 -29.81
N LYS A 138 -1.00 -12.76 -30.82
CA LYS A 138 0.44 -12.49 -31.05
C LYS A 138 0.75 -11.03 -31.30
N GLN A 139 -0.13 -10.28 -31.97
CA GLN A 139 0.10 -8.85 -32.22
C GLN A 139 0.05 -8.05 -30.92
N ASN A 140 -0.90 -8.33 -30.02
CA ASN A 140 -0.98 -7.68 -28.73
C ASN A 140 0.26 -7.98 -27.89
N ALA A 141 0.70 -9.24 -27.87
CA ALA A 141 1.90 -9.62 -27.16
C ALA A 141 3.16 -8.89 -27.67
N LEU A 142 3.34 -8.77 -28.99
CA LEU A 142 4.45 -8.02 -29.58
C LEU A 142 4.40 -6.52 -29.26
N ARG A 143 3.20 -5.93 -29.22
CA ARG A 143 3.01 -4.52 -28.87
C ARG A 143 3.37 -4.23 -27.42
N VAL A 144 3.01 -5.14 -26.50
CA VAL A 144 3.39 -5.04 -25.09
C VAL A 144 4.91 -5.18 -24.93
N ILE A 145 5.55 -6.10 -25.64
CA ILE A 145 7.02 -6.26 -25.60
C ILE A 145 7.71 -4.98 -26.10
N TYR A 146 7.25 -4.41 -27.22
CA TYR A 146 7.76 -3.14 -27.73
C TYR A 146 7.59 -2.01 -26.71
N LEU A 147 6.42 -1.92 -26.05
CA LEU A 147 6.17 -0.93 -25.01
C LEU A 147 7.17 -1.07 -23.86
N LEU A 148 7.31 -2.27 -23.28
CA LEU A 148 8.25 -2.52 -22.19
C LEU A 148 9.68 -2.17 -22.58
N ASP A 149 10.08 -2.52 -23.81
CA ASP A 149 11.38 -2.16 -24.35
C ASP A 149 11.57 -0.64 -24.48
N SER A 150 10.56 0.07 -24.98
CA SER A 150 10.59 1.53 -25.12
C SER A 150 10.64 2.28 -23.77
N MET A 151 10.05 1.69 -22.72
CA MET A 151 10.07 2.23 -21.36
C MET A 151 11.37 1.90 -20.62
N MET A 152 12.15 0.92 -21.11
CA MET A 152 13.47 0.63 -20.58
C MET A 152 14.50 1.59 -21.21
N PRO A 153 15.18 2.45 -20.43
CA PRO A 153 16.08 3.45 -20.99
C PRO A 153 17.18 2.80 -21.82
N SER A 154 17.37 3.32 -23.03
CA SER A 154 18.32 2.78 -24.01
C SER A 154 19.72 3.40 -23.96
N SER A 155 20.01 4.44 -23.17
CA SER A 155 21.32 5.13 -23.23
C SER A 155 21.95 5.42 -21.86
N GLY A 156 23.25 5.12 -21.75
CA GLY A 156 24.16 5.75 -20.78
C GLY A 156 24.18 5.23 -19.34
N PHE A 157 23.39 4.22 -18.99
CA PHE A 157 23.43 3.60 -17.65
C PHE A 157 23.73 2.10 -17.74
N PRO A 158 24.45 1.52 -16.76
CA PRO A 158 24.86 0.11 -16.79
C PRO A 158 23.67 -0.84 -16.98
N GLU A 159 23.90 -2.02 -17.57
CA GLU A 159 22.93 -3.13 -17.77
C GLU A 159 22.01 -3.38 -16.56
N GLU A 160 22.52 -3.11 -15.35
CA GLU A 160 21.81 -3.13 -14.07
C GLU A 160 20.50 -2.30 -14.03
N ARG A 161 20.31 -1.31 -14.92
CA ARG A 161 19.08 -0.48 -14.97
C ARG A 161 17.96 -1.03 -15.85
N ARG A 162 18.24 -1.78 -16.93
CA ARG A 162 17.18 -2.43 -17.75
C ARG A 162 16.48 -3.54 -16.98
N GLN A 163 17.23 -4.26 -16.16
CA GLN A 163 16.67 -5.24 -15.22
C GLN A 163 15.73 -4.59 -14.20
N ARG A 164 15.81 -3.27 -13.93
CA ARG A 164 15.00 -2.63 -12.88
C ARG A 164 13.51 -2.65 -13.17
N LEU A 165 13.03 -2.36 -14.38
CA LEU A 165 11.58 -2.36 -14.63
C LEU A 165 10.98 -3.76 -14.43
N LEU A 166 11.56 -4.77 -15.08
CA LEU A 166 11.08 -6.16 -14.98
C LEU A 166 11.27 -6.75 -13.58
N THR A 167 12.32 -6.35 -12.86
CA THR A 167 12.52 -6.72 -11.45
C THR A 167 11.53 -6.01 -10.54
N PHE A 168 11.20 -4.75 -10.84
CA PHE A 168 10.31 -3.91 -10.05
C PHE A 168 8.85 -4.37 -10.15
N ILE A 169 8.40 -4.76 -11.35
CA ILE A 169 7.04 -5.29 -11.55
C ILE A 169 6.91 -6.78 -11.19
N LYS A 170 7.99 -7.42 -10.72
CA LYS A 170 7.93 -8.81 -10.27
C LYS A 170 7.18 -8.88 -8.93
N SER A 171 6.40 -9.93 -8.73
CA SER A 171 5.78 -10.17 -7.42
C SER A 171 6.83 -10.24 -6.31
N PRO A 172 6.65 -9.49 -5.20
CA PRO A 172 7.64 -9.44 -4.14
C PRO A 172 7.69 -10.75 -3.36
N CYS A 173 8.90 -11.19 -3.01
CA CYS A 173 9.12 -12.40 -2.20
C CYS A 173 9.73 -12.12 -0.82
N LYS A 174 10.52 -11.04 -0.68
CA LYS A 174 11.23 -10.69 0.56
C LYS A 174 11.40 -9.19 0.80
N ARG A 175 11.07 -8.36 -0.19
CA ARG A 175 11.32 -6.92 -0.16
C ARG A 175 10.00 -6.23 -0.46
N PHE A 176 9.26 -5.91 0.60
CA PHE A 176 7.93 -5.32 0.53
C PHE A 176 8.02 -3.82 0.83
N SER A 177 7.11 -3.02 0.28
CA SER A 177 7.16 -1.56 0.43
C SER A 177 5.75 -1.00 0.38
N PHE A 178 5.40 -0.15 1.33
CA PHE A 178 4.11 0.57 1.28
C PHE A 178 4.10 1.61 0.14
N GLU A 179 5.27 2.11 -0.20
CA GLU A 179 5.54 3.14 -1.21
C GLU A 179 5.53 2.58 -2.64
N ALA A 180 5.29 1.27 -2.82
CA ALA A 180 4.98 0.68 -4.12
C ALA A 180 3.60 1.12 -4.65
N ARG A 181 2.76 1.70 -3.78
CA ARG A 181 1.42 2.17 -4.13
C ARG A 181 1.49 3.54 -4.79
N ASP A 182 0.69 3.74 -5.84
CA ASP A 182 0.43 5.05 -6.45
C ASP A 182 -0.16 6.10 -5.47
N ALA A 183 -0.44 5.71 -4.22
CA ALA A 183 -1.16 6.51 -3.25
C ALA A 183 -0.30 7.56 -2.51
N TYR A 184 0.96 7.26 -2.20
CA TYR A 184 1.79 8.12 -1.34
C TYR A 184 3.28 7.91 -1.63
N PRO A 185 3.79 8.33 -2.81
CA PRO A 185 5.22 8.24 -3.06
C PRO A 185 6.00 9.15 -2.11
N THR A 186 7.05 8.61 -1.49
CA THR A 186 8.12 9.44 -0.90
C THR A 186 8.94 10.08 -2.00
N LYS A 187 9.70 11.13 -1.69
CA LYS A 187 10.56 11.81 -2.67
C LYS A 187 11.52 10.83 -3.37
N GLU A 188 12.00 9.83 -2.65
CA GLU A 188 12.97 8.82 -3.12
C GLU A 188 12.31 7.72 -3.96
N SER A 189 11.03 7.42 -3.72
CA SER A 189 10.26 6.40 -4.44
C SER A 189 9.40 6.97 -5.58
N GLU A 190 9.31 8.29 -5.69
CA GLU A 190 8.47 9.02 -6.65
C GLU A 190 8.72 8.58 -8.10
N GLY A 191 9.98 8.44 -8.52
CA GLY A 191 10.32 8.02 -9.88
C GLY A 191 9.82 6.62 -10.24
N ASN A 192 9.92 5.66 -9.33
CA ASN A 192 9.47 4.29 -9.56
C ASN A 192 7.93 4.21 -9.55
N THR A 193 7.29 4.98 -8.69
CA THR A 193 5.83 5.09 -8.62
C THR A 193 5.27 5.65 -9.93
N TYR A 194 5.88 6.73 -10.44
CA TYR A 194 5.50 7.30 -11.74
C TYR A 194 5.73 6.35 -12.90
N LEU A 195 6.82 5.57 -12.86
CA LEU A 195 7.06 4.53 -13.87
C LEU A 195 5.99 3.44 -13.86
N LEU A 196 5.53 3.02 -12.66
CA LEU A 196 4.45 2.03 -12.52
C LEU A 196 3.12 2.55 -13.07
N SER A 197 2.76 3.77 -12.68
CA SER A 197 1.54 4.45 -13.12
C SER A 197 1.53 4.70 -14.63
N ASP A 198 2.65 5.17 -15.19
CA ASP A 198 2.81 5.31 -16.64
C ASP A 198 2.63 3.95 -17.35
N LEU A 199 3.26 2.88 -16.84
CA LEU A 199 3.14 1.54 -17.42
C LEU A 199 1.69 1.04 -17.39
N LYS A 200 0.99 1.19 -16.27
CA LYS A 200 -0.44 0.85 -16.15
C LYS A 200 -1.27 1.65 -17.16
N ALA A 201 -1.02 2.96 -17.31
CA ALA A 201 -1.74 3.81 -18.24
C ALA A 201 -1.55 3.37 -19.70
N TYR A 202 -0.32 3.03 -20.10
CA TYR A 202 -0.03 2.54 -21.45
C TYR A 202 -0.62 1.16 -21.72
N ILE A 203 -0.41 0.21 -20.81
CA ILE A 203 -0.92 -1.16 -20.96
C ILE A 203 -2.45 -1.18 -21.07
N ALA A 204 -3.13 -0.27 -20.37
CA ALA A 204 -4.59 -0.20 -20.36
C ALA A 204 -5.23 0.35 -21.65
N ILE A 205 -4.46 0.83 -22.63
CA ILE A 205 -4.99 1.61 -23.75
C ILE A 205 -5.91 0.81 -24.69
N GLU A 206 -5.65 -0.49 -24.86
CA GLU A 206 -6.45 -1.40 -25.71
C GLU A 206 -7.36 -2.33 -24.89
N ILE A 207 -7.37 -2.21 -23.56
CA ILE A 207 -8.20 -3.05 -22.68
C ILE A 207 -9.64 -2.51 -22.70
N ASP A 208 -10.60 -3.43 -22.80
CA ASP A 208 -12.01 -3.10 -22.70
C ASP A 208 -12.33 -2.33 -21.40
N LYS A 209 -13.16 -1.28 -21.53
CA LYS A 209 -13.44 -0.35 -20.43
C LYS A 209 -14.13 -1.02 -19.25
N ASP A 210 -15.01 -1.99 -19.49
CA ASP A 210 -15.71 -2.69 -18.42
C ASP A 210 -14.79 -3.65 -17.68
N ILE A 211 -13.91 -4.34 -18.41
CA ILE A 211 -12.90 -5.23 -17.82
C ILE A 211 -11.90 -4.42 -17.00
N LYS A 212 -11.39 -3.31 -17.54
CA LYS A 212 -10.49 -2.40 -16.82
C LYS A 212 -11.13 -1.91 -15.53
N ARG A 213 -12.36 -1.39 -15.61
CA ARG A 213 -13.11 -0.90 -14.44
C ARG A 213 -13.30 -2.00 -13.39
N LYS A 214 -13.56 -3.25 -13.79
CA LYS A 214 -13.64 -4.37 -12.85
C LYS A 214 -12.30 -4.61 -12.13
N ILE A 215 -11.18 -4.62 -12.86
CA ILE A 215 -9.84 -4.78 -12.27
C ILE A 215 -9.58 -3.65 -11.27
N ASP A 216 -9.70 -2.39 -11.73
CA ASP A 216 -9.46 -1.19 -10.91
C ASP A 216 -10.32 -1.21 -9.64
N SER A 217 -11.60 -1.62 -9.76
CA SER A 217 -12.54 -1.66 -8.66
C SER A 217 -12.28 -2.77 -7.63
N ILE A 218 -11.76 -3.93 -8.06
CA ILE A 218 -11.37 -5.01 -7.13
C ILE A 218 -10.15 -4.59 -6.32
N PHE A 219 -9.09 -4.15 -6.99
CA PHE A 219 -7.82 -3.84 -6.32
C PHE A 219 -7.86 -2.51 -5.57
N GLY A 220 -8.58 -1.51 -6.10
CA GLY A 220 -8.80 -0.23 -5.43
C GLY A 220 -9.51 -0.36 -4.08
N ARG A 221 -10.37 -1.38 -3.91
CA ARG A 221 -11.13 -1.64 -2.67
C ARG A 221 -10.53 -2.73 -1.79
N LEU A 222 -9.41 -3.33 -2.17
CA LEU A 222 -8.91 -4.54 -1.52
C LEU A 222 -8.44 -4.28 -0.08
N ILE A 223 -7.76 -3.16 0.16
CA ILE A 223 -7.32 -2.74 1.49
C ILE A 223 -8.52 -2.41 2.38
N ASP A 224 -9.51 -1.68 1.86
CA ASP A 224 -10.74 -1.38 2.59
C ASP A 224 -11.53 -2.64 2.93
N ARG A 225 -11.56 -3.62 2.02
CA ARG A 225 -12.18 -4.92 2.25
C ARG A 225 -11.49 -5.67 3.38
N VAL A 226 -10.15 -5.73 3.37
CA VAL A 226 -9.36 -6.31 4.48
C VAL A 226 -9.67 -5.61 5.80
N ASN A 227 -9.70 -4.27 5.82
CA ASN A 227 -9.99 -3.49 7.01
C ASN A 227 -11.42 -3.76 7.54
N LYS A 228 -12.40 -3.93 6.65
CA LYS A 228 -13.77 -4.30 7.03
C LYS A 228 -13.86 -5.71 7.61
N ILE A 229 -13.19 -6.68 6.98
CA ILE A 229 -13.11 -8.06 7.49
C ILE A 229 -12.48 -8.04 8.89
N ARG A 230 -11.33 -7.38 9.05
CA ARG A 230 -10.63 -7.22 10.32
C ARG A 230 -11.55 -6.61 11.38
N SER A 231 -12.15 -5.45 11.10
CA SER A 231 -13.01 -4.74 12.06
C SER A 231 -14.20 -5.58 12.51
N ARG A 232 -14.80 -6.35 11.59
CA ARG A 232 -15.91 -7.25 11.91
C ARG A 232 -15.46 -8.40 12.81
N LEU A 233 -14.34 -9.04 12.48
CA LEU A 233 -13.81 -10.17 13.25
C LEU A 233 -13.31 -9.72 14.63
N ASP A 234 -12.65 -8.56 14.73
CA ASP A 234 -12.26 -7.94 15.99
C ASP A 234 -13.51 -7.64 16.85
N GLY A 235 -14.56 -7.05 16.26
CA GLY A 235 -15.82 -6.79 16.96
C GLY A 235 -16.52 -8.06 17.44
N ALA A 236 -16.52 -9.12 16.64
CA ALA A 236 -17.08 -10.42 17.02
C ALA A 236 -16.30 -11.05 18.18
N ALA A 237 -14.96 -11.06 18.09
CA ALA A 237 -14.09 -11.62 19.11
C ALA A 237 -14.19 -10.87 20.45
N GLN A 238 -14.35 -9.55 20.42
CA GLN A 238 -14.39 -8.72 21.63
C GLN A 238 -15.80 -8.48 22.17
N SER A 239 -16.83 -9.06 21.55
CA SER A 239 -18.25 -8.80 21.87
C SER A 239 -18.64 -9.05 23.32
N SER A 240 -18.04 -10.06 23.97
CA SER A 240 -18.38 -10.39 25.37
C SER A 240 -17.66 -9.53 26.41
N GLY A 241 -16.62 -8.78 26.00
CA GLY A 241 -15.76 -8.02 26.90
C GLY A 241 -14.89 -8.86 27.84
N GLN A 242 -15.00 -10.20 27.82
CA GLN A 242 -14.21 -11.09 28.67
C GLN A 242 -12.94 -11.57 27.96
N ARG A 243 -11.80 -11.41 28.61
CA ARG A 243 -10.48 -11.78 28.05
C ARG A 243 -10.41 -13.24 27.56
N ALA A 244 -10.86 -14.20 28.38
CA ALA A 244 -10.77 -15.62 28.06
C ALA A 244 -11.69 -16.03 26.89
N GLU A 245 -12.83 -15.35 26.75
CA GLU A 245 -13.73 -15.56 25.62
C GLU A 245 -13.19 -14.93 24.34
N ALA A 246 -12.63 -13.72 24.43
CA ALA A 246 -11.97 -13.08 23.30
C ALA A 246 -10.80 -13.91 22.76
N ALA A 247 -9.95 -14.45 23.65
CA ALA A 247 -8.86 -15.34 23.25
C ALA A 247 -9.38 -16.59 22.50
N ARG A 248 -10.40 -17.27 23.04
CA ARG A 248 -11.03 -18.43 22.39
C ARG A 248 -11.67 -18.07 21.05
N ALA A 249 -12.31 -16.91 20.95
CA ALA A 249 -12.91 -16.44 19.72
C ALA A 249 -11.86 -16.18 18.64
N TYR A 250 -10.76 -15.48 18.97
CA TYR A 250 -9.66 -15.28 18.03
C TYR A 250 -9.04 -16.60 17.55
N GLN A 251 -8.83 -17.56 18.46
CA GLN A 251 -8.33 -18.89 18.09
C GLN A 251 -9.29 -19.64 17.15
N SER A 252 -10.58 -19.60 17.44
CA SER A 252 -11.62 -20.26 16.62
C SER A 252 -11.71 -19.64 15.23
N ILE A 253 -11.66 -18.30 15.15
CA ILE A 253 -11.64 -17.56 13.87
C ILE A 253 -10.37 -17.91 13.07
N ALA A 254 -9.22 -17.98 13.74
CA ALA A 254 -7.96 -18.35 13.09
C ALA A 254 -8.02 -19.77 12.51
N GLN A 255 -8.48 -20.75 13.27
CA GLN A 255 -8.67 -22.13 12.81
C GLN A 255 -9.63 -22.21 11.61
N LEU A 256 -10.75 -21.48 11.68
CA LEU A 256 -11.71 -21.39 10.58
C LEU A 256 -11.03 -20.86 9.31
N LEU A 257 -10.31 -19.74 9.42
CA LEU A 257 -9.58 -19.14 8.31
C LEU A 257 -8.49 -20.06 7.76
N GLU A 258 -7.76 -20.77 8.62
CA GLU A 258 -6.76 -21.76 8.21
C GLU A 258 -7.38 -22.85 7.33
N ALA A 259 -8.57 -23.34 7.69
CA ALA A 259 -9.34 -24.32 6.93
C ALA A 259 -9.93 -23.78 5.62
N PHE A 260 -10.00 -22.45 5.44
CA PHE A 260 -10.42 -21.87 4.15
C PHE A 260 -9.41 -22.21 3.07
N ASP A 261 -9.86 -22.93 2.05
CA ASP A 261 -9.09 -23.20 0.85
C ASP A 261 -9.76 -22.60 -0.38
N VAL A 262 -8.92 -22.12 -1.29
CA VAL A 262 -9.36 -21.52 -2.53
C VAL A 262 -9.48 -22.62 -3.56
N SER A 263 -10.71 -22.84 -4.05
CA SER A 263 -10.90 -23.66 -5.25
C SER A 263 -10.03 -23.05 -6.35
N THR A 264 -9.12 -23.81 -6.95
CA THR A 264 -8.46 -23.40 -8.20
C THR A 264 -9.35 -23.91 -9.31
N PRO A 265 -10.27 -23.10 -9.89
CA PRO A 265 -10.98 -23.56 -11.07
C PRO A 265 -9.92 -23.72 -12.16
N ALA A 266 -10.06 -24.75 -13.00
CA ALA A 266 -9.40 -24.73 -14.30
C ALA A 266 -9.76 -23.40 -14.97
N ALA A 267 -8.74 -22.64 -15.42
CA ALA A 267 -8.91 -21.31 -16.00
C ALA A 267 -10.14 -21.27 -16.91
N THR A 268 -10.97 -20.23 -16.74
CA THR A 268 -12.24 -20.08 -17.45
C THR A 268 -12.00 -20.16 -18.95
N ARG A 269 -12.24 -21.34 -19.54
CA ARG A 269 -12.11 -21.58 -20.98
C ARG A 269 -13.13 -20.69 -21.68
N GLY A 270 -12.68 -19.63 -22.35
CA GLY A 270 -13.58 -18.80 -23.16
C GLY A 270 -13.06 -17.42 -23.53
N ARG A 271 -12.04 -16.88 -22.85
CA ARG A 271 -11.43 -15.61 -23.26
C ARG A 271 -10.10 -15.85 -23.99
N PRO A 272 -9.87 -15.23 -25.17
CA PRO A 272 -8.57 -15.27 -25.82
C PRO A 272 -7.51 -14.64 -24.92
N SER A 273 -6.42 -15.38 -24.68
CA SER A 273 -5.31 -14.93 -23.84
C SER A 273 -4.64 -13.71 -24.47
N ARG A 274 -4.52 -12.61 -23.70
CA ARG A 274 -3.93 -11.33 -24.12
C ARG A 274 -2.94 -10.84 -23.07
N LEU A 275 -1.75 -10.48 -23.53
CA LEU A 275 -0.64 -10.11 -22.66
C LEU A 275 -0.86 -8.77 -21.95
N ASP A 276 -1.50 -7.80 -22.60
CA ASP A 276 -1.80 -6.50 -21.99
C ASP A 276 -2.70 -6.63 -20.75
N LEU A 277 -3.76 -7.42 -20.87
CA LEU A 277 -4.67 -7.73 -19.79
C LEU A 277 -3.97 -8.46 -18.65
N ASP A 278 -3.25 -9.54 -18.97
CA ASP A 278 -2.60 -10.38 -17.98
C ASP A 278 -1.56 -9.57 -17.18
N LEU A 279 -0.84 -8.68 -17.87
CA LEU A 279 0.09 -7.77 -17.24
C LEU A 279 -0.65 -6.68 -16.44
N TYR A 280 -1.72 -6.08 -16.97
CA TYR A 280 -2.50 -5.07 -16.23
C TYR A 280 -3.07 -5.60 -14.92
N LEU A 281 -3.60 -6.83 -14.95
CA LEU A 281 -4.08 -7.53 -13.78
C LEU A 281 -2.95 -7.77 -12.77
N HIS A 282 -1.79 -8.22 -13.25
CA HIS A 282 -0.60 -8.40 -12.43
C HIS A 282 -0.14 -7.10 -11.77
N LEU A 283 -0.05 -5.99 -12.51
CA LEU A 283 0.43 -4.70 -12.00
C LEU A 283 -0.47 -4.17 -10.87
N ASN A 284 -1.79 -4.32 -10.99
CA ASN A 284 -2.73 -3.96 -9.92
C ASN A 284 -2.61 -4.89 -8.70
N ARG A 285 -2.33 -6.18 -8.93
CA ARG A 285 -2.10 -7.15 -7.85
C ARG A 285 -0.81 -6.87 -7.07
N VAL A 286 0.28 -6.54 -7.76
CA VAL A 286 1.60 -6.35 -7.14
C VAL A 286 1.60 -5.27 -6.07
N GLU A 287 0.88 -4.17 -6.26
CA GLU A 287 0.75 -3.13 -5.23
C GLU A 287 0.17 -3.68 -3.93
N PHE A 288 -0.87 -4.53 -4.03
CA PHE A 288 -1.44 -5.16 -2.84
C PHE A 288 -0.49 -6.18 -2.21
N LEU A 289 0.26 -6.94 -3.01
CA LEU A 289 1.26 -7.88 -2.47
C LEU A 289 2.36 -7.16 -1.69
N HIS A 290 2.82 -6.00 -2.20
CA HIS A 290 3.75 -5.13 -1.51
C HIS A 290 3.18 -4.58 -0.21
N PHE A 291 1.94 -4.08 -0.23
CA PHE A 291 1.25 -3.62 0.98
C PHE A 291 1.13 -4.73 2.02
N ALA A 292 0.61 -5.89 1.62
CA ALA A 292 0.31 -6.99 2.55
C ALA A 292 1.58 -7.54 3.21
N GLY A 293 2.67 -7.69 2.44
CA GLY A 293 3.96 -8.12 2.99
C GLY A 293 4.59 -7.07 3.90
N ALA A 294 4.56 -5.79 3.54
CA ALA A 294 5.12 -4.71 4.36
C ALA A 294 4.32 -4.53 5.65
N TYR A 295 3.00 -4.73 5.60
CA TYR A 295 2.14 -4.75 6.79
C TYR A 295 2.46 -5.90 7.72
N ALA A 296 2.66 -7.11 7.21
CA ALA A 296 3.07 -8.25 8.03
C ALA A 296 4.43 -8.01 8.71
N GLU A 297 5.41 -7.42 7.99
CA GLU A 297 6.69 -7.01 8.58
C GLU A 297 6.51 -5.95 9.68
N ALA A 298 5.71 -4.92 9.42
CA ALA A 298 5.42 -3.87 10.39
C ALA A 298 4.78 -4.42 11.67
N LEU A 299 3.82 -5.35 11.56
CA LEU A 299 3.22 -6.03 12.72
C LEU A 299 4.25 -6.81 13.53
N SER A 300 5.19 -7.49 12.86
CA SER A 300 6.26 -8.25 13.52
C SER A 300 7.23 -7.33 14.28
N VAL A 301 7.60 -6.20 13.68
CA VAL A 301 8.56 -5.24 14.25
C VAL A 301 7.92 -4.38 15.36
N ALA A 302 6.60 -4.20 15.30
CA ALA A 302 5.85 -3.46 16.31
C ALA A 302 5.88 -4.11 17.69
N ARG A 303 6.06 -5.44 17.80
CA ARG A 303 6.15 -6.15 19.08
C ARG A 303 7.35 -5.64 19.90
N PRO A 304 7.14 -5.14 21.13
CA PRO A 304 8.25 -4.76 22.01
C PRO A 304 9.18 -5.96 22.29
N PRO A 305 10.52 -5.78 22.23
CA PRO A 305 11.48 -6.86 22.49
C PRO A 305 11.55 -7.30 23.96
N SER A 306 11.01 -6.50 24.88
CA SER A 306 10.96 -6.80 26.31
C SER A 306 9.51 -7.03 26.76
N SER A 307 9.32 -7.89 27.76
CA SER A 307 8.03 -8.08 28.42
C SER A 307 7.54 -6.78 29.05
N ILE A 308 6.22 -6.57 29.04
CA ILE A 308 5.55 -5.44 29.68
C ILE A 308 4.56 -6.01 30.69
N LEU A 309 4.67 -5.57 31.94
CA LEU A 309 3.81 -6.03 33.02
C LEU A 309 2.46 -5.29 33.00
N PRO A 310 1.36 -5.99 33.29
CA PRO A 310 0.05 -5.38 33.39
C PRO A 310 -0.03 -4.49 34.62
N ILE A 311 -0.50 -3.25 34.45
CA ILE A 311 -0.60 -2.24 35.49
C ILE A 311 -1.94 -1.49 35.44
N ARG A 312 -3.01 -2.20 35.04
CA ARG A 312 -4.34 -1.62 34.82
C ARG A 312 -4.88 -0.88 36.04
N ALA A 313 -4.71 -1.45 37.23
CA ALA A 313 -5.20 -0.85 38.47
C ALA A 313 -4.48 0.48 38.76
N GLU A 314 -3.17 0.50 38.58
CA GLU A 314 -2.33 1.68 38.78
C GLU A 314 -2.65 2.78 37.77
N ILE A 315 -3.00 2.44 36.53
CA ILE A 315 -3.43 3.43 35.53
C ILE A 315 -4.73 4.12 35.99
N ILE A 316 -5.69 3.37 36.53
CA ILE A 316 -6.97 3.91 37.03
C ILE A 316 -6.74 4.80 38.27
N GLU A 317 -5.89 4.35 39.19
CA GLU A 317 -5.50 5.14 40.37
C GLU A 317 -4.80 6.44 39.96
N SER A 318 -3.85 6.35 39.03
CA SER A 318 -3.10 7.50 38.51
C SER A 318 -4.01 8.50 37.78
N PHE A 319 -4.99 8.01 37.00
CA PHE A 319 -6.00 8.87 36.40
C PHE A 319 -6.77 9.65 37.46
N SER A 320 -7.13 8.99 38.56
CA SER A 320 -7.85 9.63 39.66
C SER A 320 -7.02 10.73 40.31
N ALA A 321 -5.72 10.49 40.50
CA ALA A 321 -4.78 11.47 41.04
C ALA A 321 -4.58 12.68 40.11
N VAL A 322 -4.46 12.45 38.79
CA VAL A 322 -4.26 13.50 37.79
C VAL A 322 -5.52 14.35 37.62
N THR A 323 -6.70 13.72 37.53
CA THR A 323 -7.97 14.41 37.21
C THR A 323 -8.78 14.84 38.42
N ARG A 324 -8.44 14.35 39.63
CA ARG A 324 -9.23 14.48 40.86
C ARG A 324 -10.66 13.93 40.74
N ARG A 325 -10.87 12.99 39.81
CA ARG A 325 -12.15 12.26 39.64
C ARG A 325 -11.99 10.83 40.15
N ILE A 326 -13.08 10.21 40.57
CA ILE A 326 -13.07 8.77 40.86
C ILE A 326 -12.86 8.04 39.53
N GLY A 327 -11.68 7.48 39.32
CA GLY A 327 -11.33 6.77 38.11
C GLY A 327 -12.04 5.43 38.02
N ASN A 328 -12.40 5.06 36.81
CA ASN A 328 -12.79 3.70 36.45
C ASN A 328 -12.25 3.38 35.05
N TYR A 329 -12.43 2.14 34.60
CA TYR A 329 -11.92 1.74 33.29
C TYR A 329 -12.52 2.55 32.12
N HIS A 330 -13.81 2.91 32.18
CA HIS A 330 -14.44 3.68 31.13
C HIS A 330 -13.80 5.06 31.00
N LEU A 331 -13.63 5.77 32.12
CA LEU A 331 -13.08 7.12 32.16
C LEU A 331 -11.65 7.23 31.63
N ILE A 332 -10.80 6.22 31.85
CA ILE A 332 -9.43 6.24 31.31
C ILE A 332 -9.36 6.08 29.78
N THR A 333 -10.45 5.59 29.17
CA THR A 333 -10.59 5.42 27.72
C THR A 333 -11.27 6.59 27.03
N GLU A 334 -11.90 7.50 27.79
CA GLU A 334 -12.54 8.68 27.24
C GLU A 334 -11.50 9.70 26.73
N TYR A 335 -11.81 10.32 25.59
CA TYR A 335 -10.95 11.32 24.93
C TYR A 335 -11.14 12.71 25.55
N ILE A 336 -10.66 12.88 26.78
CA ILE A 336 -10.91 14.10 27.59
C ILE A 336 -9.72 15.08 27.65
N PHE A 337 -8.52 14.66 27.26
CA PHE A 337 -7.33 15.53 27.31
C PHE A 337 -7.07 16.14 25.94
N ALA A 338 -6.85 17.45 25.88
CA ALA A 338 -6.34 18.07 24.65
C ALA A 338 -4.93 17.56 24.36
N LEU A 339 -4.66 17.17 23.11
CA LEU A 339 -3.35 16.68 22.68
C LEU A 339 -2.24 17.70 22.97
N GLU A 340 -2.49 18.98 22.75
CA GLU A 340 -1.50 20.04 23.01
C GLU A 340 -1.20 20.24 24.50
N ALA A 341 -2.12 19.85 25.39
CA ALA A 341 -1.89 19.90 26.83
C ALA A 341 -1.04 18.72 27.35
N PHE A 342 -0.79 17.70 26.52
CA PHE A 342 -0.10 16.47 26.93
C PHE A 342 1.26 16.74 27.58
N ARG A 343 2.11 17.57 26.99
CA ARG A 343 3.46 17.85 27.53
C ARG A 343 3.38 18.45 28.93
N GLY A 344 2.51 19.45 29.13
CA GLY A 344 2.30 20.07 30.43
C GLY A 344 1.81 19.08 31.48
N ILE A 345 0.90 18.18 31.11
CA ILE A 345 0.42 17.11 32.01
C ILE A 345 1.58 16.15 32.37
N ALA A 346 2.35 15.70 31.38
CA ALA A 346 3.45 14.78 31.58
C ALA A 346 4.58 15.37 32.45
N GLU A 347 4.80 16.68 32.38
CA GLU A 347 5.77 17.39 33.21
C GLU A 347 5.25 17.59 34.64
N GLN A 348 4.03 18.11 34.78
CA GLN A 348 3.40 18.39 36.07
C GLN A 348 3.24 17.13 36.93
N TYR A 349 2.90 16.01 36.30
CA TYR A 349 2.68 14.73 36.97
C TYR A 349 3.79 13.70 36.68
N SER A 350 5.01 14.19 36.44
CA SER A 350 6.16 13.36 36.05
C SER A 350 6.43 12.17 36.95
N GLU A 351 6.36 12.33 38.27
CA GLU A 351 6.54 11.24 39.24
C GLU A 351 5.50 10.13 39.10
N ILE A 352 4.24 10.47 38.79
CA ILE A 352 3.18 9.48 38.54
C ILE A 352 3.52 8.66 37.30
N PHE A 353 3.88 9.32 36.20
CA PHE A 353 4.22 8.61 34.96
C PHE A 353 5.50 7.81 35.07
N LEU A 354 6.53 8.31 35.77
CA LEU A 354 7.75 7.55 36.04
C LEU A 354 7.46 6.26 36.83
N ASN A 355 6.59 6.32 37.84
CA ASN A 355 6.17 5.14 38.59
C ASN A 355 5.42 4.13 37.71
N LEU A 356 4.54 4.60 36.81
CA LEU A 356 3.84 3.72 35.86
C LEU A 356 4.82 3.05 34.89
N ILE A 357 5.79 3.80 34.35
CA ILE A 357 6.83 3.27 33.46
C ILE A 357 7.68 2.23 34.21
N GLU A 358 8.11 2.54 35.43
CA GLU A 358 8.93 1.63 36.24
C GLU A 358 8.20 0.33 36.57
N LYS A 359 6.93 0.40 36.98
CA LYS A 359 6.12 -0.78 37.26
C LYS A 359 5.86 -1.64 36.03
N SER A 360 5.60 -1.01 34.87
CA SER A 360 5.28 -1.76 33.65
C SER A 360 6.50 -2.32 32.93
N LEU A 361 7.61 -1.56 32.88
CA LEU A 361 8.80 -1.93 32.10
C LEU A 361 9.92 -2.53 32.97
N GLY A 362 9.82 -2.44 34.30
CA GLY A 362 10.85 -2.92 35.24
C GLY A 362 12.08 -2.03 35.33
N PHE A 363 12.04 -0.81 34.79
CA PHE A 363 13.11 0.17 34.92
C PHE A 363 12.56 1.59 35.00
N ARG A 364 13.23 2.44 35.78
CA ARG A 364 12.92 3.87 35.86
C ARG A 364 13.82 4.66 34.89
N PRO A 365 13.27 5.40 33.92
CA PRO A 365 14.07 6.27 33.06
C PRO A 365 14.79 7.36 33.88
N SER A 366 16.00 7.74 33.46
CA SER A 366 16.62 8.97 33.95
C SER A 366 15.81 10.20 33.49
N LYS A 367 15.96 11.33 34.19
CA LYS A 367 15.27 12.60 33.85
C LYS A 367 15.38 12.94 32.36
N LEU A 368 16.60 12.93 31.80
CA LEU A 368 16.85 13.21 30.39
C LEU A 368 16.12 12.23 29.44
N ARG A 369 16.08 10.94 29.79
CA ARG A 369 15.39 9.91 28.99
C ARG A 369 13.87 10.05 29.08
N TYR A 370 13.36 10.44 30.25
CA TYR A 370 11.94 10.75 30.43
C TYR A 370 11.51 11.96 29.59
N GLU A 371 12.25 13.06 29.64
CA GLU A 371 11.99 14.25 28.81
C GLU A 371 12.01 13.91 27.31
N LYS A 372 13.00 13.11 26.87
CA LYS A 372 13.03 12.60 25.48
C LYS A 372 11.79 11.76 25.17
N SER A 373 11.41 10.86 26.06
CA SER A 373 10.22 10.00 25.93
C SER A 373 8.93 10.80 25.80
N VAL A 374 8.76 11.86 26.61
CA VAL A 374 7.63 12.79 26.52
C VAL A 374 7.61 13.47 25.15
N SER A 375 8.74 13.97 24.65
CA SER A 375 8.78 14.60 23.33
C SER A 375 8.38 13.63 22.20
N LEU A 376 8.92 12.42 22.22
CA LEU A 376 8.60 11.38 21.23
C LEU A 376 7.15 10.91 21.34
N ALA A 377 6.62 10.78 22.56
CA ALA A 377 5.24 10.37 22.79
C ALA A 377 4.24 11.42 22.28
N HIS A 378 4.57 12.71 22.42
CA HIS A 378 3.74 13.79 21.84
C HIS A 378 3.68 13.62 20.31
N GLU A 379 4.84 13.47 19.66
CA GLU A 379 4.91 13.31 18.22
C GLU A 379 4.19 12.03 17.74
N LEU A 380 4.36 10.92 18.47
CA LEU A 380 3.64 9.66 18.21
C LEU A 380 2.11 9.86 18.22
N LEU A 381 1.58 10.52 19.25
CA LEU A 381 0.15 10.77 19.37
C LEU A 381 -0.37 11.70 18.28
N ARG A 382 0.38 12.76 17.94
CA ARG A 382 0.05 13.64 16.79
C ARG A 382 -0.05 12.87 15.48
N ARG A 383 0.92 11.99 15.21
CA ARG A 383 0.94 11.18 13.99
C ARG A 383 -0.20 10.18 13.92
N ILE A 384 -0.48 9.48 15.02
CA ILE A 384 -1.59 8.53 15.08
C ILE A 384 -2.92 9.26 14.84
N PHE A 385 -3.10 10.45 15.43
CA PHE A 385 -4.30 11.25 15.21
C PHE A 385 -4.45 11.68 13.75
N ALA A 386 -3.40 12.26 13.17
CA ALA A 386 -3.42 12.74 11.78
C ALA A 386 -3.59 11.60 10.76
N PHE A 387 -2.90 10.48 10.97
CA PHE A 387 -3.00 9.31 10.10
C PHE A 387 -4.34 8.58 10.25
N GLY A 388 -4.84 8.45 11.48
CA GLY A 388 -6.07 7.71 11.77
C GLY A 388 -7.35 8.44 11.37
N THR A 389 -7.37 9.78 11.43
CA THR A 389 -8.55 10.57 11.08
C THR A 389 -8.56 11.02 9.62
N GLY A 390 -7.39 11.07 8.96
CA GLY A 390 -7.26 11.63 7.62
C GLY A 390 -7.61 13.12 7.53
N VAL A 391 -7.76 13.79 8.69
CA VAL A 391 -8.06 15.21 8.81
C VAL A 391 -6.78 15.93 9.23
N PRO A 392 -6.47 17.12 8.66
CA PRO A 392 -5.41 17.97 9.18
C PRO A 392 -5.58 18.18 10.69
N LEU A 393 -4.48 18.24 11.45
CA LEU A 393 -4.53 18.58 12.87
C LEU A 393 -5.22 19.94 13.04
N THR A 394 -6.48 19.95 13.47
CA THR A 394 -7.19 21.15 13.89
C THR A 394 -6.97 21.37 15.39
N ASP A 395 -6.98 22.63 15.82
CA ASP A 395 -7.04 22.96 17.25
C ASP A 395 -8.25 22.26 17.88
N GLY A 396 -8.00 21.33 18.81
CA GLY A 396 -9.05 20.55 19.49
C GLY A 396 -8.91 19.03 19.41
N ALA A 397 -7.84 18.48 18.85
CA ALA A 397 -7.57 17.04 18.93
C ALA A 397 -7.51 16.56 20.41
N THR A 398 -8.27 15.52 20.75
CA THR A 398 -8.30 14.95 22.09
C THR A 398 -7.70 13.54 22.13
N ILE A 399 -7.16 13.17 23.30
CA ILE A 399 -6.53 11.88 23.60
C ILE A 399 -7.05 11.34 24.94
N SER A 400 -7.00 10.02 25.10
CA SER A 400 -7.35 9.37 26.36
C SER A 400 -6.15 9.27 27.31
N PHE A 401 -6.39 9.09 28.61
CA PHE A 401 -5.30 8.84 29.57
C PHE A 401 -4.56 7.54 29.25
N ARG A 402 -5.30 6.53 28.78
CA ARG A 402 -4.73 5.28 28.28
C ARG A 402 -3.76 5.50 27.14
N ASP A 403 -4.09 6.38 26.19
CA ASP A 403 -3.19 6.72 25.08
C ASP A 403 -1.90 7.37 25.57
N ILE A 404 -2.01 8.28 26.53
CA ILE A 404 -0.86 8.94 27.17
C ILE A 404 0.10 7.90 27.77
N VAL A 405 -0.41 7.03 28.65
CA VAL A 405 0.41 6.02 29.32
C VAL A 405 1.03 5.04 28.31
N SER A 406 0.25 4.58 27.34
CA SER A 406 0.71 3.62 26.33
C SER A 406 1.79 4.22 25.43
N ALA A 407 1.64 5.49 25.01
CA ALA A 407 2.64 6.19 24.22
C ALA A 407 3.94 6.39 25.00
N LEU A 408 3.86 6.85 26.25
CA LEU A 408 5.03 7.01 27.13
C LEU A 408 5.76 5.69 27.40
N CYS A 409 5.03 4.60 27.64
CA CYS A 409 5.65 3.29 27.82
C CYS A 409 6.31 2.81 26.52
N ALA A 410 5.64 2.98 25.37
CA ALA A 410 6.17 2.58 24.07
C ALA A 410 7.48 3.32 23.71
N THR A 411 7.53 4.63 23.90
CA THR A 411 8.72 5.44 23.59
C THR A 411 9.83 5.23 24.62
N SER A 412 9.51 5.11 25.92
CA SER A 412 10.51 4.80 26.95
C SER A 412 11.15 3.43 26.72
N GLN A 413 10.33 2.43 26.36
CA GLN A 413 10.79 1.08 26.02
C GLN A 413 11.72 1.12 24.80
N ALA A 414 11.35 1.85 23.74
CA ALA A 414 12.17 1.94 22.53
C ALA A 414 13.48 2.70 22.76
N ILE A 415 13.50 3.72 23.64
CA ILE A 415 14.72 4.44 24.02
C ILE A 415 15.68 3.49 24.73
N ASN A 416 15.17 2.64 25.63
CA ASN A 416 15.99 1.73 26.42
C ASN A 416 16.40 0.47 25.64
N PHE A 417 15.52 -0.01 24.76
CA PHE A 417 15.71 -1.20 23.92
C PHE A 417 15.49 -0.84 22.44
N PRO A 418 16.51 -0.27 21.77
CA PRO A 418 16.38 0.18 20.38
C PRO A 418 15.97 -0.96 19.45
N THR A 419 14.98 -0.68 18.60
CA THR A 419 14.51 -1.63 17.58
C THR A 419 15.06 -1.22 16.22
N SER A 420 15.79 -2.15 15.58
CA SER A 420 16.39 -1.94 14.26
C SER A 420 15.42 -2.37 13.16
N TYR A 421 15.00 -1.43 12.32
CA TYR A 421 14.19 -1.67 11.13
C TYR A 421 14.49 -0.62 10.07
N ARG A 422 14.60 -1.06 8.82
CA ARG A 422 14.75 -0.18 7.66
C ARG A 422 13.62 -0.50 6.68
N PRO A 423 12.72 0.46 6.38
CA PRO A 423 11.76 0.33 5.29
C PRO A 423 12.49 0.04 3.99
N HIS A 424 11.96 -0.87 3.19
CA HIS A 424 12.48 -1.05 1.85
C HIS A 424 11.89 0.02 0.93
N LEU A 425 12.76 0.86 0.37
CA LEU A 425 12.43 1.75 -0.73
C LEU A 425 13.16 1.27 -1.98
N PHE A 426 12.48 1.30 -3.11
CA PHE A 426 13.05 0.78 -4.35
C PHE A 426 14.23 1.63 -4.82
N GLY A 427 15.44 1.05 -4.77
CA GLY A 427 16.66 1.72 -5.21
C GLY A 427 17.16 2.78 -4.24
N ASP A 428 16.66 2.80 -3.00
CA ASP A 428 17.10 3.69 -1.95
C ASP A 428 17.28 2.94 -0.62
N ASP A 429 18.47 3.09 -0.03
CA ASP A 429 18.88 2.53 1.26
C ASP A 429 19.21 3.62 2.29
N SER A 430 18.91 4.89 1.99
CA SER A 430 19.19 6.06 2.82
C SER A 430 18.38 6.11 4.12
N GLN A 431 17.28 5.36 4.17
CA GLN A 431 16.41 5.29 5.33
C GLN A 431 17.17 4.82 6.58
N THR A 432 16.88 5.49 7.69
CA THR A 432 17.40 5.14 9.02
C THR A 432 17.09 3.69 9.37
N ARG A 433 17.92 3.10 10.22
CA ARG A 433 17.65 1.76 10.80
C ARG A 433 16.92 1.86 12.13
N SER A 434 16.73 3.05 12.69
CA SER A 434 16.08 3.24 13.98
C SER A 434 14.64 3.68 13.78
N ILE A 435 13.70 2.93 14.37
CA ILE A 435 12.29 3.34 14.34
C ILE A 435 12.03 4.62 15.15
N ILE A 436 12.95 5.04 16.04
CA ILE A 436 12.80 6.27 16.83
C ILE A 436 13.11 7.51 16.01
N THR A 437 14.12 7.46 15.14
CA THR A 437 14.60 8.63 14.40
C THR A 437 13.49 9.38 13.66
N PRO A 438 12.53 8.71 12.99
CA PRO A 438 11.40 9.41 12.40
C PRO A 438 10.59 10.26 13.38
N LEU A 439 10.45 9.89 14.66
CA LEU A 439 9.72 10.66 15.68
C LEU A 439 10.54 11.82 16.26
N GLU A 440 11.84 11.90 16.00
CA GLU A 440 12.69 13.01 16.47
C GLU A 440 12.49 14.27 15.63
N THR A 441 11.96 14.13 14.41
CA THR A 441 11.64 15.22 13.49
C THR A 441 10.13 15.45 13.47
N PRO A 442 9.61 16.58 13.98
CA PRO A 442 8.18 16.87 13.94
C PRO A 442 7.63 16.91 12.51
N ILE A 443 6.49 16.27 12.24
CA ILE A 443 5.84 16.37 10.93
C ILE A 443 5.20 17.75 10.79
N LYS A 444 5.52 18.43 9.68
CA LYS A 444 4.76 19.61 9.22
C LYS A 444 3.56 19.14 8.42
N PHE A 445 2.38 19.14 9.04
CA PHE A 445 1.11 18.94 8.34
C PHE A 445 0.67 20.27 7.71
N ASP A 446 1.42 20.74 6.71
CA ASP A 446 0.94 21.87 5.89
C ASP A 446 -0.05 21.33 4.85
N ALA A 447 -1.27 21.86 4.81
CA ALA A 447 -2.36 21.35 3.97
C ALA A 447 -2.06 21.33 2.46
N SER A 448 -0.95 21.94 2.03
CA SER A 448 -0.47 22.01 0.64
C SER A 448 0.84 21.26 0.39
N ALA A 449 1.58 20.86 1.43
CA ALA A 449 2.88 20.20 1.32
C ALA A 449 2.74 18.73 1.76
N ARG A 450 3.16 17.81 0.88
CA ARG A 450 3.29 16.39 1.21
C ARG A 450 4.16 16.30 2.47
N SER A 451 3.64 15.65 3.53
CA SER A 451 4.39 15.34 4.75
C SER A 451 5.79 14.84 4.39
N ASP A 452 6.81 15.53 4.91
CA ASP A 452 8.23 15.24 4.73
C ASP A 452 8.55 13.73 4.81
N ASP A 453 9.28 13.21 3.82
CA ASP A 453 10.17 12.02 3.67
C ASP A 453 10.04 10.77 4.61
N ILE A 454 8.96 10.61 5.37
CA ILE A 454 8.78 9.51 6.33
C ILE A 454 7.97 8.39 5.69
N SER A 455 8.59 7.22 5.55
CA SER A 455 7.95 5.99 5.09
C SER A 455 6.71 5.64 5.92
N GLU A 456 5.64 5.18 5.25
CA GLU A 456 4.42 4.68 5.88
C GLU A 456 4.73 3.52 6.85
N SER A 457 5.78 2.74 6.56
CA SER A 457 6.23 1.63 7.42
C SER A 457 6.44 2.06 8.87
N TYR A 458 7.07 3.23 9.09
CA TYR A 458 7.31 3.73 10.44
C TYR A 458 6.02 4.10 11.16
N LEU A 459 5.06 4.68 10.44
CA LEU A 459 3.75 5.03 10.98
C LEU A 459 3.00 3.78 11.40
N GLN A 460 2.98 2.75 10.55
CA GLN A 460 2.34 1.47 10.83
C GLN A 460 2.99 0.77 12.03
N ILE A 461 4.33 0.72 12.09
CA ILE A 461 5.07 0.14 13.23
C ILE A 461 4.68 0.84 14.54
N TRP A 462 4.67 2.17 14.56
CA TRP A 462 4.39 2.92 15.78
C TRP A 462 2.94 2.85 16.22
N HIS A 463 1.99 2.91 15.28
CA HIS A 463 0.58 2.70 15.53
C HIS A 463 0.36 1.34 16.22
N HIS A 464 0.94 0.29 15.63
CA HIS A 464 0.81 -1.07 16.14
C HIS A 464 1.62 -1.34 17.42
N ARG A 465 2.76 -0.66 17.63
CA ARG A 465 3.54 -0.76 18.86
C ARG A 465 2.79 -0.16 20.03
N LYS A 466 2.13 1.00 19.83
CA LYS A 466 1.25 1.59 20.85
C LYS A 466 0.11 0.62 21.20
N GLU A 467 -0.52 0.02 20.20
CA GLU A 467 -1.59 -0.97 20.38
C GLU A 467 -1.12 -2.22 21.16
N TRP A 468 0.08 -2.74 20.84
CA TRP A 468 0.72 -3.83 21.58
C TRP A 468 0.97 -3.48 23.04
N VAL A 469 1.60 -2.33 23.29
CA VAL A 469 1.92 -1.84 24.63
C VAL A 469 0.65 -1.64 25.43
N GLN A 470 -0.37 -1.01 24.85
CA GLN A 470 -1.67 -0.82 25.47
C GLN A 470 -2.30 -2.14 25.90
N GLY A 471 -2.34 -3.12 24.98
CA GLY A 471 -2.85 -4.46 25.29
C GLY A 471 -2.07 -5.13 26.42
N ALA A 472 -0.75 -5.01 26.46
CA ALA A 472 0.07 -5.57 27.53
C ALA A 472 -0.20 -4.89 28.89
N LEU A 473 -0.27 -3.56 28.93
CA LEU A 473 -0.55 -2.78 30.15
C LEU A 473 -1.92 -3.12 30.77
N GLU A 474 -2.91 -3.43 29.92
CA GLU A 474 -4.25 -3.84 30.35
C GLU A 474 -4.31 -5.31 30.80
N GLY A 475 -3.22 -6.07 30.63
CA GLY A 475 -3.21 -7.51 30.86
C GLY A 475 -3.91 -8.31 29.77
N ASN A 476 -3.96 -7.80 28.54
CA ASN A 476 -4.54 -8.44 27.37
C ASN A 476 -3.49 -8.94 26.38
N GLY A 477 -2.21 -9.07 26.78
CA GLY A 477 -1.10 -9.40 25.87
C GLY A 477 -1.33 -10.63 24.98
N GLU A 478 -1.91 -11.70 25.53
CA GLU A 478 -2.29 -12.91 24.78
C GLU A 478 -3.36 -12.63 23.72
N VAL A 479 -4.41 -11.88 24.08
CA VAL A 479 -5.49 -11.50 23.15
C VAL A 479 -4.91 -10.61 22.04
N THR A 480 -4.01 -9.70 22.39
CA THR A 480 -3.31 -8.85 21.41
C THR A 480 -2.43 -9.68 20.47
N GLU A 481 -1.73 -10.70 20.97
CA GLU A 481 -0.94 -11.61 20.13
C GLU A 481 -1.79 -12.39 19.13
N LEU A 482 -2.94 -12.90 19.59
CA LEU A 482 -3.91 -13.58 18.74
C LEU A 482 -4.53 -12.63 17.70
N MET A 483 -4.89 -11.41 18.10
CA MET A 483 -5.41 -10.37 17.22
C MET A 483 -4.41 -10.02 16.10
N PHE A 484 -3.13 -9.83 16.44
CA PHE A 484 -2.09 -9.52 15.46
C PHE A 484 -1.83 -10.69 14.52
N SER A 485 -1.81 -11.92 15.04
CA SER A 485 -1.70 -13.14 14.22
C SER A 485 -2.87 -13.26 13.24
N LEU A 486 -4.09 -12.99 13.70
CA LEU A 486 -5.28 -13.00 12.86
C LEU A 486 -5.19 -11.97 11.71
N ARG A 487 -4.71 -10.75 11.98
CA ARG A 487 -4.52 -9.71 10.94
C ARG A 487 -3.60 -10.17 9.82
N SER A 488 -2.48 -10.80 10.17
CA SER A 488 -1.55 -11.39 9.20
C SER A 488 -2.19 -12.55 8.42
N LEU A 489 -2.98 -13.39 9.09
CA LEU A 489 -3.68 -14.51 8.45
C LEU A 489 -4.74 -14.04 7.44
N ILE A 490 -5.51 -13.00 7.76
CA ILE A 490 -6.49 -12.40 6.84
C ILE A 490 -5.78 -11.95 5.55
N LEU A 491 -4.67 -11.22 5.68
CA LEU A 491 -3.89 -10.77 4.52
C LEU A 491 -3.38 -11.95 3.69
N SER A 492 -2.83 -12.99 4.34
CA SER A 492 -2.39 -14.21 3.68
C SER A 492 -3.51 -14.87 2.86
N LYS A 493 -4.72 -14.99 3.44
CA LYS A 493 -5.87 -15.59 2.73
C LYS A 493 -6.37 -14.73 1.58
N VAL A 494 -6.34 -13.40 1.71
CA VAL A 494 -6.65 -12.49 0.60
C VAL A 494 -5.60 -12.59 -0.51
N ILE A 495 -4.31 -12.70 -0.18
CA ILE A 495 -3.23 -12.96 -1.17
C ILE A 495 -3.53 -14.22 -1.98
N VAL A 496 -3.93 -15.32 -1.33
CA VAL A 496 -4.29 -16.56 -2.03
C VAL A 496 -5.47 -16.34 -2.97
N CYS A 497 -6.49 -15.58 -2.57
CA CYS A 497 -7.65 -15.28 -3.40
C CYS A 497 -7.31 -14.49 -4.66
N VAL A 498 -6.36 -13.56 -4.58
CA VAL A 498 -5.94 -12.71 -5.72
C VAL A 498 -4.78 -13.29 -6.54
N ARG A 499 -4.20 -14.42 -6.12
CA ARG A 499 -3.09 -15.10 -6.82
C ARG A 499 -3.42 -15.53 -8.26
N PRO A 500 -4.63 -16.00 -8.61
CA PRO A 500 -4.95 -16.35 -9.99
C PRO A 500 -4.76 -15.16 -10.94
N ASN A 501 -4.46 -15.42 -12.22
CA ASN A 501 -4.40 -14.37 -13.24
C ASN A 501 -5.70 -14.31 -14.06
N ASP A 502 -6.84 -14.41 -13.38
CA ASP A 502 -8.17 -14.38 -13.98
C ASP A 502 -9.11 -13.59 -13.07
N ILE A 503 -9.70 -12.51 -13.58
CA ILE A 503 -10.56 -11.64 -12.79
C ILE A 503 -11.82 -12.34 -12.27
N GLY A 504 -12.44 -13.24 -13.05
CA GLY A 504 -13.62 -13.97 -12.61
C GLY A 504 -13.29 -14.88 -11.43
N VAL A 505 -12.17 -15.61 -11.53
CA VAL A 505 -11.68 -16.47 -10.45
C VAL A 505 -11.34 -15.66 -9.20
N ILE A 506 -10.65 -14.52 -9.34
CA ILE A 506 -10.34 -13.63 -8.21
C ILE A 506 -11.63 -13.17 -7.52
N GLU A 507 -12.60 -12.69 -8.30
CA GLU A 507 -13.86 -12.15 -7.78
C GLU A 507 -14.65 -13.23 -7.03
N ASP A 508 -14.73 -14.43 -7.58
CA ASP A 508 -15.39 -15.57 -6.95
C ASP A 508 -14.67 -16.04 -5.68
N ASN A 509 -13.34 -16.10 -5.67
CA ASN A 509 -12.57 -16.47 -4.49
C ASN A 509 -12.76 -15.47 -3.35
N LEU A 510 -12.73 -14.17 -3.66
CA LEU A 510 -12.99 -13.13 -2.67
C LEU A 510 -14.43 -13.18 -2.15
N ARG A 511 -15.43 -13.43 -3.02
CA ARG A 511 -16.83 -13.64 -2.58
C ARG A 511 -16.96 -14.86 -1.67
N LYS A 512 -16.30 -15.96 -2.00
CA LYS A 512 -16.26 -17.17 -1.15
C LYS A 512 -15.63 -16.89 0.20
N LEU A 513 -14.51 -16.15 0.24
CA LEU A 513 -13.88 -15.74 1.50
C LEU A 513 -14.84 -14.90 2.36
N ASP A 514 -15.49 -13.91 1.76
CA ASP A 514 -16.47 -13.09 2.48
C ASP A 514 -17.63 -13.95 3.01
N ALA A 515 -18.21 -14.82 2.17
CA ALA A 515 -19.31 -15.69 2.55
C ALA A 515 -18.90 -16.68 3.66
N TYR A 516 -17.71 -17.25 3.56
CA TYR A 516 -17.13 -18.16 4.56
C TYR A 516 -16.95 -17.46 5.92
N LEU A 517 -16.62 -16.17 5.91
CA LEU A 517 -16.51 -15.33 7.11
C LEU A 517 -17.82 -14.71 7.57
N CYS A 518 -18.90 -14.78 6.77
CA CYS A 518 -20.23 -14.26 7.08
C CYS A 518 -21.20 -15.34 7.56
N ASN A 519 -21.10 -16.56 7.02
CA ASN A 519 -22.09 -17.62 7.21
C ASN A 519 -21.74 -18.59 8.36
N ASP A 520 -20.53 -18.54 8.90
CA ASP A 520 -20.12 -19.33 10.07
C ASP A 520 -18.98 -18.62 10.82
N PRO A 521 -19.24 -17.67 11.73
CA PRO A 521 -18.42 -17.67 12.92
C PRO A 521 -18.97 -18.80 13.80
N PRO A 522 -18.19 -19.83 14.16
CA PRO A 522 -18.52 -20.69 15.27
C PRO A 522 -18.36 -19.83 16.54
N ILE A 523 -19.26 -18.87 16.73
CA ILE A 523 -19.52 -18.34 18.05
C ILE A 523 -20.30 -19.47 18.71
N PRO A 524 -19.75 -20.15 19.73
CA PRO A 524 -20.46 -21.22 20.38
C PRO A 524 -21.87 -20.72 20.74
N ALA A 525 -22.89 -21.52 20.44
CA ALA A 525 -24.30 -21.20 20.70
C ALA A 525 -24.62 -20.82 22.17
N GLN A 526 -23.63 -20.91 23.07
CA GLN A 526 -23.67 -20.38 24.43
C GLN A 526 -23.60 -18.85 24.51
N VAL A 527 -23.06 -18.14 23.51
CA VAL A 527 -23.00 -16.65 23.52
C VAL A 527 -24.29 -16.02 22.99
N MET A 528 -25.03 -16.69 22.10
CA MET A 528 -26.31 -16.20 21.59
C MET A 528 -27.51 -16.39 22.55
N ARG A 529 -27.36 -17.12 23.66
CA ARG A 529 -28.44 -17.30 24.65
C ARG A 529 -28.54 -16.18 25.70
N LEU A 530 -27.77 -15.10 25.55
CA LEU A 530 -27.83 -13.90 26.40
C LEU A 530 -28.13 -12.61 25.62
N MET A 531 -28.55 -12.74 24.35
CA MET A 531 -29.33 -11.72 23.63
C MET A 531 -30.81 -12.11 23.70
#